data_AF-A0A6M6IFW0-F1
#
_entry.id   AF-A0A6M6IFW0-F1
#
_cell.length_a   1.000
_cell.length_b   1.000
_cell.length_c   1.000
_cell.angle_alpha   90.00
_cell.angle_beta   90.00
_cell.angle_gamma   90.00
#
_symmetry.space_group_name_H-M   'P 1'
#
loop_
_entity.id
_entity.type
_entity.pdbx_description
1 polymer ?
#
loop_
_entity_poly.entity_id
_entity_poly.type
_entity_poly.pdbx_seq_one_letter_code
_entity_poly.pdbx_strand_id
1 'polypeptide(L)'
;MSLSLPNAGATSARQALAVDGRALNSLKAQASQGDAQATQDATLEAAKQLESLFMRELIKSMREATMKSGLLEGAEGNLASDMMDQQLSVQMAGQPGGLAEAIQRQLSRQLGGDGQTTLVPGSTLSMDVSLRKAAPADNPRAASPKGREDFVQHHRAAAERVARSSGIPASFMLGQAGHETGWGKGEIRHKDGSNSFNLFGIKAGKGWTGKVAEVTTTEYINGAPRKVVAKFRAYDSFEESFRDYARLINDNPRYEKAREKTHSAVAYATELQKAGYATDPQYAAKLSRAIQSTLGVARTPSAPVLAQASGTQA
;
A
#
# COMPACT_ATOMS: atom_id res chain seq x y z
N MET A 1 8.47 59.64 -34.14
CA MET A 1 8.26 58.24 -34.59
C MET A 1 9.52 57.45 -34.25
N SER A 2 9.55 56.79 -33.09
CA SER A 2 10.52 55.75 -32.75
C SER A 2 9.94 54.92 -31.60
N LEU A 3 10.14 53.61 -31.70
CA LEU A 3 9.31 52.58 -31.09
C LEU A 3 9.61 52.38 -29.59
N SER A 4 8.55 52.08 -28.84
CA SER A 4 8.62 51.52 -27.48
C SER A 4 8.82 50.00 -27.56
N LEU A 5 9.81 49.48 -26.83
CA LEU A 5 10.02 48.05 -26.55
C LEU A 5 9.88 47.83 -25.04
N PRO A 6 9.11 46.84 -24.57
CA PRO A 6 9.07 46.49 -23.15
C PRO A 6 10.32 45.67 -22.76
N ASN A 7 11.14 46.21 -21.85
CA ASN A 7 12.23 45.48 -21.21
C ASN A 7 11.66 44.53 -20.14
N ALA A 8 11.45 43.27 -20.52
CA ALA A 8 11.22 42.18 -19.57
C ALA A 8 12.57 41.64 -19.10
N GLY A 9 12.80 41.64 -17.78
CA GLY A 9 13.87 40.84 -17.17
C GLY A 9 14.63 41.57 -16.08
N ALA A 10 14.21 41.38 -14.81
CA ALA A 10 15.09 41.41 -13.64
C ALA A 10 14.39 40.97 -12.32
N THR A 11 13.37 40.10 -12.34
CA THR A 11 12.60 39.77 -11.12
C THR A 11 12.63 38.31 -10.67
N SER A 12 13.52 37.45 -11.20
CA SER A 12 13.45 36.01 -10.88
C SER A 12 14.73 35.36 -10.36
N ALA A 13 15.78 36.11 -10.03
CA ALA A 13 17.07 35.50 -9.63
C ALA A 13 17.55 35.85 -8.20
N ARG A 14 16.79 36.64 -7.43
CA ARG A 14 17.20 37.03 -6.05
C ARG A 14 16.31 36.49 -4.92
N GLN A 15 15.29 35.70 -5.22
CA GLN A 15 14.36 35.14 -4.21
C GLN A 15 14.65 33.68 -3.80
N ALA A 16 15.68 33.05 -4.35
CA ALA A 16 16.01 31.64 -4.06
C ALA A 16 17.10 31.44 -3.00
N LEU A 17 17.70 32.51 -2.47
CA LEU A 17 18.93 32.45 -1.67
C LEU A 17 18.89 33.38 -0.46
N ALA A 18 17.93 33.14 0.43
CA ALA A 18 18.07 33.38 1.85
C ALA A 18 16.93 32.62 2.51
N VAL A 19 17.22 31.87 3.57
CA VAL A 19 16.20 31.57 4.59
C VAL A 19 15.64 32.92 5.00
N ASP A 20 14.47 33.29 4.46
CA ASP A 20 13.93 34.63 4.64
C ASP A 20 13.50 34.73 6.10
N GLY A 21 14.37 35.30 6.93
CA GLY A 21 14.09 35.52 8.35
C GLY A 21 12.84 36.37 8.56
N ARG A 22 12.39 37.12 7.54
CA ARG A 22 11.10 37.81 7.56
C ARG A 22 9.94 36.86 7.36
N ALA A 23 10.05 35.88 6.46
CA ALA A 23 9.05 34.82 6.30
C ALA A 23 8.89 33.99 7.58
N LEU A 24 10.00 33.74 8.30
CA LEU A 24 9.99 33.03 9.58
C LEU A 24 9.36 33.88 10.71
N ASN A 25 9.64 35.19 10.72
CA ASN A 25 9.04 36.12 11.68
C ASN A 25 7.54 36.37 11.41
N SER A 26 7.11 36.43 10.15
CA SER A 26 5.68 36.44 9.80
C SER A 26 5.01 35.12 10.17
N LEU A 27 5.70 33.99 10.02
CA LEU A 27 5.24 32.67 10.48
C LEU A 27 4.96 32.66 11.98
N LYS A 28 5.91 33.19 12.77
CA LYS A 28 5.81 33.25 14.23
C LYS A 28 4.68 34.19 14.67
N ALA A 29 4.50 35.31 13.97
CA ALA A 29 3.40 36.23 14.22
C ALA A 29 2.03 35.60 13.91
N GLN A 30 1.91 34.88 12.79
CA GLN A 30 0.67 34.18 12.40
C GLN A 30 0.36 32.99 13.32
N ALA A 31 1.37 32.23 13.74
CA ALA A 31 1.21 31.15 14.72
C ALA A 31 0.76 31.67 16.10
N SER A 32 1.14 32.91 16.46
CA SER A 32 0.68 33.54 17.71
C SER A 32 -0.75 34.10 17.66
N GLN A 33 -1.35 34.20 16.46
CA GLN A 33 -2.70 34.74 16.26
C GLN A 33 -3.82 33.69 16.36
N GLY A 34 -3.48 32.41 16.56
CA GLY A 34 -4.47 31.35 16.83
C GLY A 34 -5.18 30.79 15.59
N ASP A 35 -4.81 31.22 14.38
CA ASP A 35 -5.32 30.63 13.15
C ASP A 35 -4.65 29.29 12.88
N ALA A 36 -5.30 28.23 13.36
CA ALA A 36 -4.84 26.84 13.20
C ALA A 36 -4.62 26.46 11.72
N GLN A 37 -5.40 27.05 10.80
CA GLN A 37 -5.30 26.78 9.37
C GLN A 37 -4.15 27.54 8.71
N ALA A 38 -3.95 28.83 9.04
CA ALA A 38 -2.81 29.59 8.56
C ALA A 38 -1.48 29.00 9.05
N THR A 39 -1.44 28.51 10.29
CA THR A 39 -0.26 27.83 10.86
C THR A 39 0.03 26.51 10.13
N GLN A 40 -1.00 25.78 9.72
CA GLN A 40 -0.85 24.54 8.94
C GLN A 40 -0.32 24.79 7.53
N ASP A 41 -0.84 25.81 6.83
CA ASP A 41 -0.36 26.16 5.48
C ASP A 41 1.08 26.65 5.50
N ALA A 42 1.44 27.41 6.54
CA ALA A 42 2.77 27.98 6.65
C ALA A 42 3.82 26.94 7.08
N THR A 43 3.45 25.96 7.93
CA THR A 43 4.32 24.81 8.25
C THR A 43 4.50 23.87 7.06
N LEU A 44 3.48 23.71 6.20
CA LEU A 44 3.61 22.97 4.96
C LEU A 44 4.61 23.62 4.01
N GLU A 45 4.57 24.94 3.87
CA GLU A 45 5.51 25.67 3.03
C GLU A 45 6.95 25.52 3.56
N ALA A 46 7.16 25.69 4.86
CA ALA A 46 8.46 25.46 5.48
C ALA A 46 8.97 24.01 5.27
N ALA A 47 8.08 23.01 5.37
CA ALA A 47 8.43 21.62 5.16
C ALA A 47 8.80 21.31 3.70
N LYS A 48 8.14 21.94 2.71
CA LYS A 48 8.51 21.85 1.28
C LYS A 48 9.89 22.45 1.01
N GLN A 49 10.21 23.57 1.66
CA GLN A 49 11.55 24.17 1.56
C GLN A 49 12.64 23.28 2.18
N LEU A 50 12.33 22.55 3.26
CA LEU A 50 13.26 21.58 3.84
C LEU A 50 13.41 20.33 2.94
N GLU A 51 12.31 19.85 2.37
CA GLU A 51 12.31 18.72 1.44
C GLU A 51 13.12 19.02 0.17
N SER A 52 13.01 20.23 -0.40
CA SER A 52 13.78 20.61 -1.58
C SER A 52 15.30 20.64 -1.31
N LEU A 53 15.71 21.07 -0.12
CA LEU A 53 17.12 21.01 0.30
C LEU A 53 17.61 19.57 0.46
N PHE A 54 16.77 18.70 1.03
CA PHE A 54 17.09 17.28 1.21
C PHE A 54 17.16 16.53 -0.13
N MET A 55 16.20 16.74 -1.03
CA MET A 55 16.19 16.12 -2.36
C MET A 55 17.39 16.56 -3.19
N ARG A 56 17.81 17.82 -3.06
CA ARG A 56 19.02 18.31 -3.69
C ARG A 56 20.26 17.55 -3.21
N GLU A 57 20.38 17.33 -1.90
CA GLU A 57 21.52 16.59 -1.34
C GLU A 57 21.48 15.10 -1.75
N LEU A 58 20.30 14.50 -1.84
CA LEU A 58 20.14 13.15 -2.36
C LEU A 58 20.55 13.03 -3.83
N ILE A 59 20.08 13.92 -4.71
CA ILE A 59 20.42 13.90 -6.14
C ILE A 59 21.92 14.13 -6.33
N LYS A 60 22.49 15.07 -5.57
CA LYS A 60 23.93 15.34 -5.54
C LYS A 60 24.72 14.11 -5.09
N SER A 61 24.34 13.46 -3.99
CA SER A 61 25.01 12.27 -3.48
C SER A 61 24.91 11.06 -4.43
N MET A 62 23.77 10.90 -5.12
CA MET A 62 23.59 9.88 -6.15
C MET A 62 24.49 10.14 -7.36
N ARG A 63 24.62 11.41 -7.79
CA ARG A 63 25.50 11.81 -8.89
C ARG A 63 26.97 11.60 -8.54
N GLU A 64 27.41 12.02 -7.36
CA GLU A 64 28.77 11.78 -6.85
C GLU A 64 29.08 10.27 -6.75
N ALA A 65 28.08 9.45 -6.38
CA ALA A 65 28.23 8.00 -6.31
C ALA A 65 28.26 7.32 -7.70
N THR A 66 27.52 7.83 -8.69
CA THR A 66 27.49 7.27 -10.05
C THR A 66 28.67 7.73 -10.93
N MET A 67 29.26 8.90 -10.65
CA MET A 67 30.34 9.50 -11.45
C MET A 67 31.75 9.11 -10.99
N LYS A 68 31.93 8.04 -10.20
CA LYS A 68 33.26 7.47 -9.91
C LYS A 68 33.88 6.70 -11.10
N SER A 69 33.27 6.78 -12.29
CA SER A 69 33.76 6.11 -13.51
C SER A 69 33.46 6.94 -14.77
N GLY A 70 34.35 7.88 -15.13
CA GLY A 70 34.49 8.33 -16.52
C GLY A 70 34.45 9.85 -16.81
N LEU A 71 35.63 10.48 -16.85
CA LEU A 71 36.16 11.33 -17.94
C LEU A 71 35.23 12.32 -18.70
N LEU A 72 34.41 13.15 -18.05
CA LEU A 72 33.85 14.37 -18.66
C LEU A 72 33.63 15.46 -17.58
N GLU A 73 34.72 16.07 -17.11
CA GLU A 73 34.68 17.07 -16.04
C GLU A 73 35.23 18.41 -16.56
N GLY A 74 34.33 19.26 -17.05
CA GLY A 74 34.62 20.67 -17.35
C GLY A 74 33.77 21.56 -16.43
N ALA A 75 34.33 22.68 -15.95
CA ALA A 75 33.67 23.59 -15.02
C ALA A 75 32.31 24.14 -15.51
N GLU A 76 32.08 24.20 -16.83
CA GLU A 76 30.79 24.57 -17.44
C GLU A 76 29.70 23.50 -17.30
N GLY A 77 30.06 22.21 -17.27
CA GLY A 77 29.10 21.10 -17.11
C GLY A 77 28.53 21.01 -15.70
N ASN A 78 29.31 21.42 -14.70
CA ASN A 78 28.91 21.41 -13.30
C ASN A 78 27.82 22.46 -13.02
N LEU A 79 27.92 23.66 -13.59
CA LEU A 79 26.89 24.69 -13.43
C LEU A 79 25.56 24.29 -14.08
N ALA A 80 25.60 23.72 -15.28
CA ALA A 80 24.39 23.24 -15.97
C ALA A 80 23.71 22.10 -15.21
N SER A 81 24.50 21.20 -14.63
CA SER A 81 24.00 20.10 -13.79
C SER A 81 23.39 20.59 -12.48
N ASP A 82 24.01 21.57 -11.83
CA ASP A 82 23.50 22.18 -10.58
C ASP A 82 22.17 22.89 -10.80
N MET A 83 22.01 23.62 -11.92
CA MET A 83 20.73 24.24 -12.27
C MET A 83 19.64 23.20 -12.56
N MET A 84 20.00 22.10 -13.23
CA MET A 84 19.07 21.01 -13.50
C MET A 84 18.63 20.31 -12.20
N ASP A 85 19.57 20.08 -11.28
CA ASP A 85 19.29 19.47 -9.98
C ASP A 85 18.42 20.38 -9.11
N GLN A 86 18.64 21.69 -9.17
CA GLN A 86 17.78 22.67 -8.51
C GLN A 86 16.35 22.62 -9.03
N GLN A 87 16.16 22.59 -10.35
CA GLN A 87 14.82 22.55 -10.96
C GLN A 87 14.11 21.22 -10.67
N LEU A 88 14.84 20.10 -10.74
CA LEU A 88 14.30 18.78 -10.43
C LEU A 88 13.92 18.66 -8.94
N SER A 89 14.76 19.17 -8.04
CA SER A 89 14.48 19.14 -6.59
C SER A 89 13.24 19.93 -6.21
N VAL A 90 13.01 21.09 -6.83
CA VAL A 90 11.80 21.90 -6.60
C VAL A 90 10.55 21.23 -7.17
N GLN A 91 10.66 20.55 -8.32
CA GLN A 91 9.53 19.81 -8.91
C GLN A 91 9.19 18.51 -8.17
N MET A 92 10.16 17.92 -7.47
CA MET A 92 9.97 16.73 -6.66
C MET A 92 9.52 17.07 -5.23
N ALA A 93 9.94 18.22 -4.70
CA ALA A 93 9.47 18.70 -3.39
C ALA A 93 8.00 19.14 -3.46
N GLY A 94 7.22 18.77 -2.45
CA GLY A 94 5.80 19.11 -2.39
C GLY A 94 4.90 18.28 -3.31
N GLN A 95 5.39 17.19 -3.90
CA GLN A 95 4.51 16.19 -4.52
C GLN A 95 3.61 15.52 -3.46
N PRO A 96 2.35 15.18 -3.81
CA PRO A 96 1.43 14.49 -2.89
C PRO A 96 2.04 13.19 -2.38
N GLY A 97 2.19 13.05 -1.05
CA GLY A 97 2.85 11.91 -0.40
C GLY A 97 4.34 12.09 -0.09
N GLY A 98 4.92 13.27 -0.32
CA GLY A 98 6.33 13.60 -0.03
C GLY A 98 6.67 13.71 1.47
N LEU A 99 7.95 13.90 1.75
CA LEU A 99 8.52 14.10 3.09
C LEU A 99 7.93 15.36 3.75
N ALA A 100 7.66 16.42 2.98
CA ALA A 100 7.07 17.64 3.51
C ALA A 100 5.70 17.40 4.18
N GLU A 101 4.87 16.55 3.59
CA GLU A 101 3.56 16.19 4.11
C GLU A 101 3.65 15.26 5.33
N ALA A 102 4.67 14.39 5.36
CA ALA A 102 4.96 13.57 6.54
C ALA A 102 5.40 14.43 7.75
N ILE A 103 6.25 15.43 7.51
CA ILE A 103 6.69 16.39 8.53
C ILE A 103 5.51 17.23 9.01
N GLN A 104 4.67 17.73 8.09
CA GLN A 104 3.48 18.51 8.43
C GLN A 104 2.49 17.71 9.28
N ARG A 105 2.24 16.43 8.95
CA ARG A 105 1.40 15.53 9.77
C ARG A 105 1.97 15.25 11.16
N GLN A 106 3.29 15.21 11.29
CA GLN A 106 3.92 14.99 12.60
C GLN A 106 3.85 16.26 13.45
N LEU A 107 4.13 17.40 12.84
CA LEU A 107 4.12 18.69 13.52
C LEU A 107 2.69 19.12 13.91
N SER A 108 1.69 18.88 13.05
CA SER A 108 0.29 19.15 13.36
C SER A 108 -0.24 18.27 14.49
N ARG A 109 0.20 17.02 14.58
CA ARG A 109 -0.09 16.14 15.74
C ARG A 109 0.55 16.62 17.04
N GLN A 110 1.73 17.23 16.98
CA GLN A 110 2.39 17.82 18.16
C GLN A 110 1.80 19.19 18.55
N LEU A 111 1.22 19.94 17.62
CA LEU A 111 0.64 21.27 17.86
C LEU A 111 -0.86 21.24 18.16
N GLY A 112 -1.57 20.14 17.87
CA GLY A 112 -3.04 20.05 17.91
C GLY A 112 -3.65 19.10 18.95
N GLY A 113 -2.94 18.72 20.02
CA GLY A 113 -3.44 17.76 21.02
C GLY A 113 -3.19 18.18 22.47
N ASP A 114 -4.23 18.06 23.29
CA ASP A 114 -4.42 18.54 24.66
C ASP A 114 -3.22 18.43 25.63
N GLY A 115 -3.10 19.44 26.49
CA GLY A 115 -2.03 19.63 27.45
C GLY A 115 -1.78 18.46 28.40
N GLN A 116 -0.59 17.88 28.27
CA GLN A 116 0.30 17.54 29.38
C GLN A 116 1.72 17.27 28.85
N THR A 117 2.53 18.32 28.78
CA THR A 117 3.95 18.23 28.46
C THR A 117 4.73 17.79 29.69
N THR A 118 4.91 16.48 29.86
CA THR A 118 6.01 15.97 30.69
C THR A 118 7.17 15.65 29.77
N LEU A 119 8.16 16.56 29.72
CA LEU A 119 9.40 16.35 28.99
C LEU A 119 10.26 15.33 29.76
N VAL A 120 10.29 14.09 29.29
CA VAL A 120 11.31 13.11 29.71
C VAL A 120 12.40 13.08 28.62
N PRO A 121 13.65 13.44 28.93
CA PRO A 121 14.74 13.31 27.97
C PRO A 121 15.13 11.83 27.88
N GLY A 122 14.89 11.21 26.73
CA GLY A 122 15.36 9.84 26.44
C GLY A 122 14.40 8.87 25.76
N SER A 123 13.22 9.29 25.29
CA SER A 123 12.29 8.34 24.63
C SER A 123 12.73 7.99 23.20
N THR A 124 13.48 6.90 23.09
CA THR A 124 13.60 6.09 21.88
C THR A 124 12.21 5.72 21.35
N LEU A 125 11.94 6.02 20.08
CA LEU A 125 10.94 5.39 19.20
C LEU A 125 9.74 4.74 19.91
N SER A 126 8.93 5.54 20.59
CA SER A 126 7.56 5.12 20.90
C SER A 126 6.74 5.36 19.65
N MET A 127 6.68 4.34 18.79
CA MET A 127 5.65 4.24 17.77
C MET A 127 4.31 4.49 18.44
N ASP A 128 3.69 5.61 18.12
CA ASP A 128 2.38 5.95 18.62
C ASP A 128 1.38 4.86 18.18
N VAL A 129 0.93 4.10 19.16
CA VAL A 129 -0.07 3.03 19.06
C VAL A 129 -1.48 3.62 18.96
N SER A 130 -1.65 4.93 18.78
CA SER A 130 -2.97 5.57 18.72
C SER A 130 -3.33 5.95 17.29
N LEU A 131 -3.71 4.93 16.51
CA LEU A 131 -4.52 4.92 15.27
C LEU A 131 -4.24 3.68 14.39
N ARG A 132 -3.67 2.61 14.95
CA ARG A 132 -4.03 1.29 14.47
C ARG A 132 -5.46 1.04 14.96
N LYS A 133 -6.45 1.52 14.22
CA LYS A 133 -7.68 0.75 14.07
C LYS A 133 -7.18 -0.58 13.51
N ALA A 134 -6.84 -1.52 14.39
CA ALA A 134 -6.77 -2.90 14.01
C ALA A 134 -8.11 -3.14 13.32
N ALA A 135 -8.06 -3.35 12.01
CA ALA A 135 -9.19 -3.96 11.34
C ALA A 135 -9.56 -5.14 12.24
N PRO A 136 -10.84 -5.33 12.61
CA PRO A 136 -11.24 -6.58 13.21
C PRO A 136 -11.15 -7.60 12.08
N ALA A 137 -9.92 -7.99 11.71
CA ALA A 137 -9.64 -8.88 10.59
C ALA A 137 -10.29 -10.23 10.83
N ASP A 138 -10.57 -10.56 12.09
CA ASP A 138 -11.14 -11.83 12.49
C ASP A 138 -12.50 -11.69 13.18
N ASN A 139 -13.25 -10.59 12.96
CA ASN A 139 -14.67 -10.58 13.35
C ASN A 139 -15.45 -11.43 12.34
N PRO A 140 -15.95 -12.62 12.74
CA PRO A 140 -16.60 -13.53 11.80
C PRO A 140 -17.92 -12.98 11.27
N ARG A 141 -18.49 -11.93 11.89
CA ARG A 141 -19.72 -11.29 11.42
C ARG A 141 -19.47 -10.03 10.58
N ALA A 142 -18.23 -9.60 10.41
CA ALA A 142 -17.89 -8.43 9.60
C ALA A 142 -18.33 -8.62 8.14
N ALA A 143 -18.63 -7.49 7.47
CA ALA A 143 -18.84 -7.49 6.04
C ALA A 143 -17.51 -7.76 5.33
N SER A 144 -17.55 -8.59 4.29
CA SER A 144 -16.38 -8.91 3.47
C SER A 144 -15.93 -7.66 2.71
N PRO A 145 -14.61 -7.39 2.60
CA PRO A 145 -14.11 -6.30 1.78
C PRO A 145 -14.53 -6.53 0.33
N LYS A 146 -15.08 -5.50 -0.32
CA LYS A 146 -15.57 -5.62 -1.70
C LYS A 146 -14.62 -4.90 -2.63
N GLY A 147 -14.20 -5.59 -3.69
CA GLY A 147 -13.30 -5.01 -4.67
C GLY A 147 -11.85 -5.30 -4.33
N ARG A 148 -11.00 -5.19 -5.35
CA ARG A 148 -9.64 -5.71 -5.31
C ARG A 148 -8.77 -4.96 -4.31
N GLU A 149 -8.84 -3.64 -4.32
CA GLU A 149 -7.99 -2.76 -3.51
C GLU A 149 -8.27 -2.99 -2.01
N ASP A 150 -9.54 -2.93 -1.61
CA ASP A 150 -9.97 -3.16 -0.23
C ASP A 150 -9.66 -4.58 0.23
N PHE A 151 -9.87 -5.58 -0.63
CA PHE A 151 -9.54 -6.97 -0.34
C PHE A 151 -8.03 -7.14 -0.07
N VAL A 152 -7.19 -6.59 -0.95
CA VAL A 152 -5.74 -6.63 -0.79
C VAL A 152 -5.33 -5.94 0.51
N GLN A 153 -5.85 -4.75 0.80
CA GLN A 153 -5.50 -4.02 2.02
C GLN A 153 -5.95 -4.73 3.29
N HIS A 154 -7.15 -5.31 3.28
CA HIS A 154 -7.70 -6.03 4.43
C HIS A 154 -6.87 -7.27 4.78
N HIS A 155 -6.40 -8.02 3.77
CA HIS A 155 -5.67 -9.26 3.99
C HIS A 155 -4.14 -9.14 3.98
N ARG A 156 -3.59 -7.98 3.57
CA ARG A 156 -2.14 -7.75 3.40
C ARG A 156 -1.33 -8.19 4.61
N ALA A 157 -1.71 -7.71 5.80
CA ALA A 157 -0.94 -7.96 7.01
C ALA A 157 -0.86 -9.45 7.37
N ALA A 158 -1.96 -10.20 7.19
CA ALA A 158 -1.98 -11.64 7.42
C ALA A 158 -1.14 -12.39 6.39
N ALA A 159 -1.28 -12.04 5.10
CA ALA A 159 -0.51 -12.64 4.02
C ALA A 159 1.00 -12.39 4.17
N GLU A 160 1.41 -11.19 4.57
CA GLU A 160 2.82 -10.85 4.81
C GLU A 160 3.43 -11.63 5.97
N ARG A 161 2.68 -11.84 7.06
CA ARG A 161 3.16 -12.65 8.19
C ARG A 161 3.39 -14.10 7.76
N VAL A 162 2.44 -14.68 7.04
CA VAL A 162 2.58 -16.06 6.54
C VAL A 162 3.72 -16.15 5.52
N ALA A 163 3.86 -15.17 4.63
CA ALA A 163 4.90 -15.15 3.60
C ALA A 163 6.32 -15.25 4.20
N ARG A 164 6.58 -14.58 5.33
CA ARG A 164 7.86 -14.66 6.04
C ARG A 164 8.20 -16.07 6.51
N SER A 165 7.20 -16.84 6.91
CA SER A 165 7.39 -18.21 7.43
C SER A 165 7.34 -19.28 6.33
N SER A 166 6.58 -19.06 5.25
CA SER A 166 6.34 -20.07 4.22
C SER A 166 7.24 -19.95 3.00
N GLY A 167 7.86 -18.78 2.79
CA GLY A 167 8.61 -18.46 1.58
C GLY A 167 7.74 -18.17 0.34
N ILE A 168 6.41 -18.26 0.45
CA ILE A 168 5.49 -17.92 -0.64
C ILE A 168 5.20 -16.42 -0.58
N PRO A 169 5.44 -15.63 -1.64
CA PRO A 169 5.22 -14.19 -1.59
C PRO A 169 3.76 -13.83 -1.28
N ALA A 170 3.55 -12.78 -0.47
CA ALA A 170 2.21 -12.35 -0.05
C ALA A 170 1.29 -12.04 -1.24
N SER A 171 1.82 -11.41 -2.30
CA SER A 171 1.08 -11.13 -3.54
C SER A 171 0.56 -12.37 -4.24
N PHE A 172 1.24 -13.50 -4.13
CA PHE A 172 0.83 -14.76 -4.75
C PHE A 172 -0.36 -15.35 -3.98
N MET A 173 -0.26 -15.38 -2.65
CA MET A 173 -1.36 -15.81 -1.79
C MET A 173 -2.58 -14.90 -1.90
N LEU A 174 -2.38 -13.58 -1.93
CA LEU A 174 -3.46 -12.60 -2.12
C LEU A 174 -4.10 -12.70 -3.50
N GLY A 175 -3.30 -12.90 -4.55
CA GLY A 175 -3.80 -13.08 -5.91
C GLY A 175 -4.65 -14.34 -6.04
N GLN A 176 -4.19 -15.44 -5.45
CA GLN A 176 -4.96 -16.69 -5.37
C GLN A 176 -6.26 -16.48 -4.58
N ALA A 177 -6.18 -15.97 -3.35
CA ALA A 177 -7.35 -15.70 -2.52
C ALA A 177 -8.37 -14.78 -3.20
N GLY A 178 -7.90 -13.72 -3.88
CA GLY A 178 -8.74 -12.82 -4.65
C GLY A 178 -9.38 -13.50 -5.87
N HIS A 179 -8.66 -14.41 -6.53
CA HIS A 179 -9.19 -15.22 -7.63
C HIS A 179 -10.30 -16.16 -7.15
N GLU A 180 -10.07 -16.88 -6.05
CA GLU A 180 -11.00 -17.87 -5.50
C GLU A 180 -12.28 -17.22 -4.93
N THR A 181 -12.15 -16.08 -4.26
CA THR A 181 -13.29 -15.38 -3.64
C THR A 181 -13.97 -14.36 -4.57
N GLY A 182 -13.40 -14.11 -5.76
CA GLY A 182 -13.81 -12.98 -6.60
C GLY A 182 -13.61 -11.62 -5.91
N TRP A 183 -12.49 -11.46 -5.20
CA TRP A 183 -12.14 -10.30 -4.38
C TRP A 183 -13.16 -10.01 -3.27
N GLY A 184 -13.43 -11.05 -2.44
CA GLY A 184 -14.30 -10.98 -1.26
C GLY A 184 -15.81 -11.11 -1.56
N LYS A 185 -16.21 -11.32 -2.81
CA LYS A 185 -17.63 -11.42 -3.21
C LYS A 185 -18.26 -12.77 -2.87
N GLY A 186 -17.48 -13.85 -2.89
CA GLY A 186 -17.92 -15.24 -2.78
C GLY A 186 -17.29 -15.98 -1.61
N GLU A 187 -17.15 -15.34 -0.45
CA GLU A 187 -16.60 -16.00 0.73
C GLU A 187 -17.52 -17.10 1.26
N ILE A 188 -16.90 -18.19 1.73
CA ILE A 188 -17.62 -19.30 2.36
C ILE A 188 -18.07 -18.87 3.75
N ARG A 189 -19.38 -18.94 4.00
CA ARG A 189 -20.00 -18.63 5.28
C ARG A 189 -20.65 -19.86 5.90
N HIS A 190 -20.69 -19.89 7.22
CA HIS A 190 -21.48 -20.84 7.99
C HIS A 190 -22.99 -20.56 7.82
N LYS A 191 -23.82 -21.50 8.27
CA LYS A 191 -25.30 -21.40 8.18
C LYS A 191 -25.86 -20.22 8.98
N ASP A 192 -25.20 -19.82 10.07
CA ASP A 192 -25.53 -18.63 10.85
C ASP A 192 -25.08 -17.32 10.17
N GLY A 193 -24.40 -17.44 9.01
CA GLY A 193 -23.85 -16.35 8.21
C GLY A 193 -22.53 -15.79 8.75
N SER A 194 -21.90 -16.42 9.74
CA SER A 194 -20.53 -16.11 10.16
C SER A 194 -19.53 -16.55 9.07
N ASN A 195 -18.39 -15.87 8.97
CA ASN A 195 -17.34 -16.17 8.01
C ASN A 195 -16.62 -17.45 8.43
N SER A 196 -16.35 -18.35 7.47
CA SER A 196 -15.49 -19.51 7.70
C SER A 196 -14.00 -19.17 7.64
N PHE A 197 -13.68 -17.94 7.22
CA PHE A 197 -12.36 -17.43 6.90
C PHE A 197 -11.62 -18.20 5.79
N ASN A 198 -12.29 -19.12 5.09
CA ASN A 198 -11.67 -19.92 4.04
C ASN A 198 -11.59 -19.18 2.71
N LEU A 199 -10.47 -18.47 2.52
CA LEU A 199 -10.20 -17.67 1.33
C LEU A 199 -9.83 -18.48 0.09
N PHE A 200 -9.48 -19.76 0.25
CA PHE A 200 -8.91 -20.60 -0.82
C PHE A 200 -9.84 -21.73 -1.25
N GLY A 201 -11.07 -21.78 -0.73
CA GLY A 201 -12.04 -22.81 -1.07
C GLY A 201 -11.58 -24.24 -0.73
N ILE A 202 -10.70 -24.41 0.27
CA ILE A 202 -10.12 -25.73 0.57
C ILE A 202 -11.21 -26.64 1.16
N LYS A 203 -11.43 -27.79 0.50
CA LYS A 203 -12.42 -28.79 0.93
C LYS A 203 -11.96 -29.52 2.20
N ALA A 204 -12.93 -29.86 3.05
CA ALA A 204 -12.71 -30.70 4.23
C ALA A 204 -12.70 -32.18 3.80
N GLY A 205 -11.51 -32.71 3.52
CA GLY A 205 -11.30 -34.12 3.18
C GLY A 205 -11.31 -35.02 4.43
N LYS A 206 -11.16 -36.34 4.23
CA LYS A 206 -11.21 -37.35 5.30
C LYS A 206 -10.20 -37.15 6.43
N GLY A 207 -9.05 -36.52 6.15
CA GLY A 207 -8.00 -36.24 7.14
C GLY A 207 -8.14 -34.89 7.86
N TRP A 208 -9.17 -34.09 7.54
CA TRP A 208 -9.40 -32.81 8.20
C TRP A 208 -10.17 -33.00 9.52
N THR A 209 -9.58 -32.56 10.62
CA THR A 209 -10.17 -32.65 11.97
C THR A 209 -10.62 -31.30 12.55
N GLY A 210 -10.36 -30.21 11.82
CA GLY A 210 -10.73 -28.86 12.24
C GLY A 210 -12.19 -28.51 11.94
N LYS A 211 -12.52 -27.22 12.09
CA LYS A 211 -13.87 -26.69 11.85
C LYS A 211 -14.27 -26.87 10.39
N VAL A 212 -15.58 -27.00 10.15
CA VAL A 212 -16.15 -27.23 8.81
C VAL A 212 -17.30 -26.25 8.57
N ALA A 213 -17.32 -25.66 7.38
CA ALA A 213 -18.46 -24.93 6.84
C ALA A 213 -19.13 -25.79 5.76
N GLU A 214 -20.46 -25.93 5.86
CA GLU A 214 -21.28 -26.65 4.88
C GLU A 214 -21.99 -25.65 3.97
N VAL A 215 -21.73 -25.73 2.66
CA VAL A 215 -22.35 -24.87 1.65
C VAL A 215 -23.10 -25.74 0.66
N THR A 216 -24.36 -25.40 0.39
CA THR A 216 -25.16 -26.07 -0.64
C THR A 216 -24.78 -25.52 -2.01
N THR A 217 -24.09 -26.32 -2.81
CA THR A 217 -23.70 -26.00 -4.19
C THR A 217 -24.63 -26.66 -5.19
N THR A 218 -24.70 -26.14 -6.41
CA THR A 218 -25.32 -26.83 -7.55
C THR A 218 -24.20 -27.49 -8.34
N GLU A 219 -24.12 -28.82 -8.30
CA GLU A 219 -23.16 -29.58 -9.11
C GLU A 219 -23.88 -30.22 -10.29
N TYR A 220 -23.21 -30.34 -11.43
CA TYR A 220 -23.75 -31.07 -12.58
C TYR A 220 -23.27 -32.52 -12.53
N ILE A 221 -24.17 -33.45 -12.20
CA ILE A 221 -23.88 -34.89 -12.14
C ILE A 221 -24.59 -35.53 -13.32
N ASN A 222 -23.83 -36.14 -14.23
CA ASN A 222 -24.35 -36.71 -15.49
C ASN A 222 -25.14 -35.70 -16.34
N GLY A 223 -24.69 -34.45 -16.37
CA GLY A 223 -25.34 -33.37 -17.14
C GLY A 223 -26.57 -32.74 -16.49
N ALA A 224 -27.03 -33.24 -15.33
CA ALA A 224 -28.18 -32.69 -14.60
C ALA A 224 -27.73 -31.87 -13.38
N PRO A 225 -28.29 -30.67 -13.14
CA PRO A 225 -27.99 -29.89 -11.95
C PRO A 225 -28.59 -30.55 -10.71
N ARG A 226 -27.75 -30.83 -9.71
CA ARG A 226 -28.15 -31.38 -8.41
C ARG A 226 -27.62 -30.50 -7.29
N LYS A 227 -28.48 -30.17 -6.33
CA LYS A 227 -28.05 -29.51 -5.09
C LYS A 227 -27.33 -30.54 -4.22
N VAL A 228 -26.08 -30.27 -3.89
CA VAL A 228 -25.29 -31.11 -2.98
C VAL A 228 -24.65 -30.24 -1.91
N VAL A 229 -24.44 -30.82 -0.74
CA VAL A 229 -23.73 -30.15 0.35
C VAL A 229 -22.25 -30.40 0.18
N ALA A 230 -21.49 -29.33 -0.06
CA ALA A 230 -20.04 -29.36 -0.06
C ALA A 230 -19.52 -28.97 1.33
N LYS A 231 -18.49 -29.69 1.79
CA LYS A 231 -17.81 -29.42 3.07
C LYS A 231 -16.49 -28.72 2.82
N PHE A 232 -16.34 -27.55 3.38
CA PHE A 232 -15.12 -26.75 3.33
C PHE A 232 -14.48 -26.64 4.70
N ARG A 233 -13.17 -26.53 4.74
CA ARG A 233 -12.46 -26.19 5.98
C ARG A 233 -12.95 -24.83 6.47
N ALA A 234 -13.00 -24.64 7.77
CA ALA A 234 -13.23 -23.35 8.40
C ALA A 234 -12.12 -23.12 9.42
N TYR A 235 -11.83 -21.84 9.68
CA TYR A 235 -10.70 -21.41 10.48
C TYR A 235 -11.15 -20.39 11.53
N ASP A 236 -10.23 -20.01 12.41
CA ASP A 236 -10.46 -18.96 13.40
C ASP A 236 -10.07 -17.56 12.91
N SER A 237 -9.28 -17.49 11.84
CA SER A 237 -8.76 -16.25 11.28
C SER A 237 -8.39 -16.39 9.80
N PHE A 238 -8.29 -15.26 9.11
CA PHE A 238 -7.75 -15.27 7.75
C PHE A 238 -6.28 -15.71 7.71
N GLU A 239 -5.49 -15.39 8.74
CA GLU A 239 -4.10 -15.83 8.85
C GLU A 239 -3.98 -17.35 8.89
N GLU A 240 -4.88 -18.03 9.60
CA GLU A 240 -4.92 -19.50 9.61
C GLU A 240 -5.27 -20.07 8.24
N SER A 241 -6.20 -19.45 7.51
CA SER A 241 -6.49 -19.83 6.12
C SER A 241 -5.26 -19.67 5.21
N PHE A 242 -4.50 -18.58 5.34
CA PHE A 242 -3.25 -18.37 4.60
C PHE A 242 -2.20 -19.43 4.97
N ARG A 243 -2.08 -19.77 6.25
CA ARG A 243 -1.12 -20.77 6.75
C ARG A 243 -1.47 -22.17 6.23
N ASP A 244 -2.76 -22.52 6.21
CA ASP A 244 -3.22 -23.81 5.71
C ASP A 244 -2.99 -23.96 4.20
N TYR A 245 -3.23 -22.89 3.44
CA TYR A 245 -2.84 -22.83 2.03
C TYR A 245 -1.33 -22.98 1.84
N ALA A 246 -0.52 -22.25 2.62
CA ALA A 246 0.93 -22.33 2.52
C ALA A 246 1.46 -23.75 2.82
N ARG A 247 0.90 -24.42 3.83
CA ARG A 247 1.20 -25.84 4.13
C ARG A 247 0.81 -26.74 2.96
N LEU A 248 -0.38 -26.58 2.37
CA LEU A 248 -0.79 -27.36 1.21
C LEU A 248 0.22 -27.25 0.05
N ILE A 249 0.71 -26.04 -0.23
CA ILE A 249 1.69 -25.81 -1.29
C ILE A 249 3.09 -26.34 -0.92
N ASN A 250 3.51 -26.23 0.33
CA ASN A 250 4.85 -26.63 0.78
C ASN A 250 4.97 -28.14 1.03
N ASP A 251 3.96 -28.75 1.63
CA ASP A 251 4.02 -30.14 2.12
C ASP A 251 3.65 -31.15 1.03
N ASN A 252 2.99 -30.72 -0.05
CA ASN A 252 2.63 -31.60 -1.16
C ASN A 252 3.72 -31.57 -2.24
N PRO A 253 4.42 -32.69 -2.51
CA PRO A 253 5.46 -32.78 -3.54
C PRO A 253 4.96 -32.38 -4.92
N ARG A 254 3.65 -32.53 -5.19
CA ARG A 254 3.03 -32.16 -6.46
C ARG A 254 3.27 -30.69 -6.84
N TYR A 255 3.44 -29.80 -5.86
CA TYR A 255 3.62 -28.37 -6.09
C TYR A 255 5.08 -27.90 -6.04
N GLU A 256 6.05 -28.81 -5.93
CA GLU A 256 7.50 -28.50 -5.88
C GLU A 256 7.93 -27.52 -6.98
N LYS A 257 7.62 -27.85 -8.24
CA LYS A 257 7.96 -27.01 -9.39
C LYS A 257 7.34 -25.63 -9.32
N ALA A 258 6.14 -25.50 -8.76
CA ALA A 258 5.51 -24.19 -8.60
C ALA A 258 6.27 -23.35 -7.57
N ARG A 259 6.72 -23.93 -6.44
CA ARG A 259 7.46 -23.22 -5.39
C ARG A 259 8.77 -22.60 -5.88
N GLU A 260 9.43 -23.24 -6.84
CA GLU A 260 10.65 -22.72 -7.47
C GLU A 260 10.40 -21.52 -8.39
N LYS A 261 9.14 -21.29 -8.79
CA LYS A 261 8.75 -20.23 -9.75
C LYS A 261 8.07 -19.02 -9.11
N THR A 262 8.21 -18.83 -7.80
CA THR A 262 7.65 -17.69 -7.04
C THR A 262 8.22 -16.32 -7.43
N HIS A 263 9.21 -16.27 -8.31
CA HIS A 263 9.73 -15.04 -8.93
C HIS A 263 8.95 -14.60 -10.19
N SER A 264 8.04 -15.43 -10.70
CA SER A 264 7.23 -15.12 -11.89
C SER A 264 5.79 -15.62 -11.72
N ALA A 265 4.85 -14.69 -11.69
CA ALA A 265 3.43 -15.00 -11.57
C ALA A 265 2.92 -15.95 -12.67
N VAL A 266 3.43 -15.79 -13.90
CA VAL A 266 3.06 -16.64 -15.04
C VAL A 266 3.62 -18.04 -14.88
N ALA A 267 4.91 -18.17 -14.52
CA ALA A 267 5.54 -19.47 -14.38
C ALA A 267 4.95 -20.26 -13.19
N TYR A 268 4.75 -19.59 -12.05
CA TYR A 268 4.08 -20.17 -10.88
C TYR A 268 2.69 -20.70 -11.23
N ALA A 269 1.85 -19.86 -11.84
CA ALA A 269 0.48 -20.23 -12.17
C ALA A 269 0.42 -21.38 -13.20
N THR A 270 1.37 -21.41 -14.14
CA THR A 270 1.53 -22.48 -15.12
C THR A 270 1.87 -23.82 -14.44
N GLU A 271 2.83 -23.82 -13.52
CA GLU A 271 3.21 -25.04 -12.80
C GLU A 271 2.11 -25.52 -11.86
N LEU A 272 1.34 -24.62 -11.23
CA LEU A 272 0.14 -25.00 -10.47
C LEU A 272 -0.92 -25.67 -11.36
N GLN A 273 -1.15 -25.15 -12.57
CA GLN A 273 -2.09 -25.76 -13.51
C GLN A 273 -1.61 -27.15 -13.95
N LYS A 274 -0.34 -27.29 -14.30
CA LYS A 274 0.27 -28.59 -14.66
C LYS A 274 0.20 -29.60 -13.50
N ALA A 275 0.34 -29.12 -12.27
CA ALA A 275 0.16 -29.89 -11.05
C ALA A 275 -1.32 -30.24 -10.78
N GLY A 276 -2.26 -29.87 -11.65
CA GLY A 276 -3.67 -30.20 -11.51
C GLY A 276 -4.33 -29.51 -10.32
N TYR A 277 -3.88 -28.31 -9.96
CA TYR A 277 -4.56 -27.49 -8.94
C TYR A 277 -5.99 -27.13 -9.39
N ALA A 278 -6.15 -26.81 -10.68
CA ALA A 278 -7.44 -26.55 -11.31
C ALA A 278 -7.51 -27.21 -12.69
N THR A 279 -8.71 -27.61 -13.09
CA THR A 279 -8.99 -28.21 -14.41
C THR A 279 -9.33 -27.19 -15.48
N ASP A 280 -9.50 -25.91 -15.12
CA ASP A 280 -9.79 -24.84 -16.07
C ASP A 280 -8.57 -24.61 -17.00
N PRO A 281 -8.73 -24.71 -18.33
CA PRO A 281 -7.64 -24.49 -19.28
C PRO A 281 -7.06 -23.06 -19.21
N GLN A 282 -7.84 -22.08 -18.75
CA GLN A 282 -7.44 -20.68 -18.61
C GLN A 282 -6.92 -20.33 -17.19
N TYR A 283 -6.80 -21.32 -16.30
CA TYR A 283 -6.45 -21.10 -14.90
C TYR A 283 -5.15 -20.28 -14.73
N ALA A 284 -4.06 -20.69 -15.38
CA ALA A 284 -2.78 -20.02 -15.23
C ALA A 284 -2.83 -18.55 -15.69
N ALA A 285 -3.55 -18.29 -16.79
CA ALA A 285 -3.73 -16.94 -17.32
C ALA A 285 -4.57 -16.08 -16.37
N LYS A 286 -5.63 -16.63 -15.77
CA LYS A 286 -6.47 -15.91 -14.80
C LYS A 286 -5.71 -15.61 -13.51
N LEU A 287 -5.01 -16.61 -12.97
CA LEU A 287 -4.26 -16.47 -11.73
C LEU A 287 -3.08 -15.50 -11.89
N SER A 288 -2.29 -15.62 -12.96
CA SER A 288 -1.16 -14.71 -13.19
C SER A 288 -1.59 -13.24 -13.23
N ARG A 289 -2.72 -12.93 -13.90
CA ARG A 289 -3.33 -11.59 -13.87
C ARG A 289 -3.77 -11.18 -12.47
N ALA A 290 -4.39 -12.07 -11.70
CA ALA A 290 -4.79 -11.79 -10.32
C ALA A 290 -3.58 -11.43 -9.46
N ILE A 291 -2.50 -12.23 -9.51
CA ILE A 291 -1.24 -11.97 -8.78
C ILE A 291 -0.64 -10.62 -9.19
N GLN A 292 -0.50 -10.37 -10.49
CA GLN A 292 0.03 -9.09 -11.00
C GLN A 292 -0.80 -7.89 -10.52
N SER A 293 -2.12 -8.04 -10.45
CA SER A 293 -2.98 -6.95 -9.98
C SER A 293 -2.77 -6.62 -8.49
N THR A 294 -2.42 -7.59 -7.65
CA THR A 294 -2.07 -7.32 -6.25
C THR A 294 -0.76 -6.54 -6.11
N LEU A 295 0.21 -6.79 -7.00
CA LEU A 295 1.48 -6.05 -7.05
C LEU A 295 1.25 -4.58 -7.43
N GLY A 296 0.23 -4.29 -8.25
CA GLY A 296 -0.17 -2.92 -8.58
C GLY A 296 -0.73 -2.16 -7.38
N VAL A 297 -1.61 -2.80 -6.60
CA VAL A 297 -2.18 -2.20 -5.37
C VAL A 297 -1.12 -1.96 -4.30
N ALA A 298 -0.06 -2.79 -4.24
CA ALA A 298 1.06 -2.55 -3.34
C ALA A 298 1.84 -1.25 -3.63
N ARG A 299 1.70 -0.67 -4.83
CA ARG A 299 2.41 0.53 -5.27
C ARG A 299 1.59 1.81 -5.18
N THR A 300 0.28 1.72 -4.93
CA THR A 300 -0.60 2.89 -4.85
C THR A 300 -0.97 3.18 -3.39
N PRO A 301 -0.52 4.30 -2.79
CA PRO A 301 -1.04 4.71 -1.49
C PRO A 301 -2.53 5.06 -1.63
N SER A 302 -3.36 4.44 -0.79
CA SER A 302 -4.82 4.53 -0.81
C SER A 302 -5.29 5.98 -0.67
N ALA A 303 -6.06 6.48 -1.64
CA ALA A 303 -6.72 7.78 -1.54
C ALA A 303 -7.83 7.75 -0.48
N PRO A 304 -8.08 8.85 0.26
CA PRO A 304 -9.16 8.91 1.22
C PRO A 304 -10.53 8.87 0.53
N VAL A 305 -11.41 7.97 0.96
CA VAL A 305 -12.81 7.89 0.54
C VAL A 305 -13.56 9.08 1.16
N LEU A 306 -13.91 10.07 0.33
CA LEU A 306 -14.82 11.15 0.71
C LEU A 306 -16.23 10.57 0.88
N ALA A 307 -16.67 10.49 2.14
CA ALA A 307 -18.05 10.18 2.49
C ALA A 307 -18.96 11.32 1.99
N GLN A 308 -19.88 11.01 1.07
CA GLN A 308 -20.95 11.92 0.72
C GLN A 308 -21.97 11.94 1.86
N ALA A 309 -21.99 13.04 2.61
CA ALA A 309 -23.06 13.35 3.55
C ALA A 309 -24.29 13.78 2.74
N SER A 310 -25.37 13.01 2.89
CA SER A 310 -26.70 13.32 2.36
C SER A 310 -27.24 14.59 3.04
N GLY A 311 -27.45 15.65 2.25
CA GLY A 311 -28.17 16.84 2.69
C GLY A 311 -29.67 16.60 2.69
N THR A 312 -30.27 16.58 3.88
CA THR A 312 -31.72 16.73 4.08
C THR A 312 -32.04 18.22 3.96
N GLN A 313 -32.88 18.61 3.00
CA GLN A 313 -33.54 19.93 3.00
C GLN A 313 -35.01 19.72 3.35
N ALA A 314 -35.43 20.37 4.44
CA ALA A 314 -36.77 20.85 4.67
C ALA A 314 -36.63 22.31 5.12
#